data_AF-A0A7D5NBL6-F1
#
_entry.id   AF-A0A7D5NBL6-F1
#
_cell.length_a   1.000
_cell.length_b   1.000
_cell.length_c   1.000
_cell.angle_alpha   90.00
_cell.angle_beta   90.00
_cell.angle_gamma   90.00
#
_symmetry.space_group_name_H-M   'P 1'
#
loop_
_entity.id
_entity.type
_entity.pdbx_description
1 polymer ?
#
loop_
_entity_poly.entity_id
_entity_poly.type
_entity_poly.pdbx_seq_one_letter_code
_entity_poly.pdbx_strand_id
1 'polypeptide(L)'
;MPDVVFWPLFVTFAAVAIGATIKAVEATHGKKLADDECARLRAQLDILNNPENEKTLDVQIPGWSKTEESPEPQSKVVHNERLEELREKILVIVSQNDLLNDAQIAELAGVSKQVATLHLHELRSTKFVRSSFGLDENSYEVSVWFLEQPGRKYLSENELL
;
A
#
# COMPACT_ATOMS: atom_id res chain seq x y z
N MET A 1 33.47 36.91 -36.54
CA MET A 1 32.33 36.04 -36.15
C MET A 1 32.67 35.34 -34.83
N PRO A 2 32.24 35.87 -33.67
CA PRO A 2 32.42 35.20 -32.38
C PRO A 2 31.05 35.02 -31.69
N ASP A 3 30.26 34.00 -32.06
CA ASP A 3 28.95 33.78 -31.41
C ASP A 3 28.67 32.32 -31.00
N VAL A 4 29.62 31.40 -31.22
CA VAL A 4 29.34 29.95 -31.05
C VAL A 4 30.00 29.34 -29.81
N VAL A 5 30.77 30.11 -29.03
CA VAL A 5 31.64 29.53 -27.97
C VAL A 5 30.96 29.47 -26.59
N PHE A 6 29.86 30.19 -26.36
CA PHE A 6 29.25 30.31 -25.02
C PHE A 6 28.05 29.38 -24.76
N TRP A 7 27.49 28.74 -25.78
CA TRP A 7 26.32 27.86 -25.63
C TRP A 7 26.54 26.65 -24.70
N PRO A 8 27.70 25.94 -24.73
CA PRO A 8 27.91 24.79 -23.86
C PRO A 8 27.97 25.18 -22.38
N LEU A 9 28.54 26.35 -22.07
CA LEU A 9 28.62 26.89 -20.71
C LEU A 9 27.22 27.16 -20.14
N PHE A 10 26.34 27.81 -20.90
CA PHE A 10 24.96 28.06 -20.47
C PHE A 10 24.17 26.78 -20.18
N VAL A 11 24.33 25.74 -20.99
CA VAL A 11 23.63 24.45 -20.78
C VAL A 11 24.12 23.77 -19.49
N THR A 12 25.41 23.81 -19.20
CA THR A 12 25.95 23.22 -17.95
C THR A 12 25.47 23.95 -16.70
N PHE A 13 25.42 25.29 -16.72
CA PHE A 13 24.88 26.06 -15.60
C PHE A 13 23.37 25.82 -15.40
N ALA A 14 22.60 25.70 -16.49
CA ALA A 14 21.18 25.37 -16.41
C ALA A 14 20.93 23.98 -15.79
N ALA A 15 21.71 22.97 -16.18
CA ALA A 15 21.57 21.62 -15.63
C ALA A 15 21.89 21.57 -14.12
N VAL A 16 22.94 22.27 -13.69
CA VAL A 16 23.30 22.38 -12.26
C VAL A 16 22.22 23.13 -11.46
N ALA A 17 21.65 24.19 -12.02
CA ALA A 17 20.57 24.94 -11.37
C ALA A 17 19.30 24.09 -11.20
N ILE A 18 18.91 23.31 -12.20
CA ILE A 18 17.76 22.39 -12.13
C ILE A 18 18.01 21.28 -11.10
N GLY A 19 19.22 20.70 -11.07
CA GLY A 19 19.56 19.68 -10.07
C GLY A 19 19.51 20.21 -8.63
N ALA A 20 19.95 21.46 -8.41
CA ALA A 20 19.92 22.09 -7.09
C ALA A 20 18.50 22.42 -6.61
N THR A 21 17.59 22.82 -7.50
CA THR A 21 16.21 23.14 -7.13
C THR A 21 15.39 21.89 -6.80
N ILE A 22 15.57 20.79 -7.53
CA ILE A 22 14.89 19.51 -7.23
C ILE A 22 15.26 19.02 -5.82
N LYS A 23 16.56 19.04 -5.48
CA LYS A 23 17.02 18.61 -4.15
C LYS A 23 16.56 19.51 -3.01
N ALA A 24 16.35 20.81 -3.29
CA ALA A 24 15.78 21.75 -2.31
C ALA A 24 14.27 21.54 -2.11
N VAL A 25 13.53 21.16 -3.16
CA VAL A 25 12.10 20.83 -3.07
C VAL A 25 11.88 19.54 -2.29
N GLU A 26 12.70 18.50 -2.52
CA GLU A 26 12.65 17.26 -1.75
C GLU A 26 12.96 17.48 -0.26
N ALA A 27 13.96 18.32 0.05
CA ALA A 27 14.30 18.66 1.44
C ALA A 27 13.18 19.45 2.16
N THR A 28 12.43 20.29 1.43
CA THR A 28 11.32 21.06 2.02
C THR A 28 10.04 20.22 2.16
N HIS A 29 9.79 19.25 1.27
CA HIS A 29 8.70 18.30 1.42
C HIS A 29 8.95 17.30 2.56
N GLY A 30 10.18 16.78 2.68
CA GLY A 30 10.53 15.86 3.77
C GLY A 30 10.40 16.50 5.16
N LYS A 31 10.75 17.79 5.28
CA LYS A 31 10.62 18.52 6.54
C LYS A 31 9.16 18.78 6.94
N LYS A 32 8.27 19.10 5.99
CA LYS A 32 6.84 19.28 6.26
C LYS A 32 6.18 17.97 6.73
N LEU A 33 6.49 16.86 6.08
CA LEU A 33 5.98 15.54 6.48
C LEU A 33 6.45 15.14 7.89
N ALA A 34 7.72 15.39 8.21
CA ALA A 34 8.25 15.11 9.54
C ALA A 34 7.65 16.03 10.63
N ASP A 35 7.42 17.30 10.32
CA ASP A 35 6.81 18.26 11.27
C ASP A 35 5.34 17.93 11.53
N ASP A 36 4.59 17.51 10.50
CA ASP A 36 3.18 17.08 10.62
C ASP A 36 3.04 15.77 11.41
N GLU A 37 3.93 14.79 11.18
CA GLU A 37 3.97 13.56 11.97
C GLU A 37 4.36 13.80 13.43
N CYS A 38 5.31 14.71 13.68
CA CYS A 38 5.73 15.07 15.03
C CYS A 38 4.64 15.85 15.78
N ALA A 39 3.88 16.71 15.10
CA ALA A 39 2.71 17.38 15.66
C ALA A 39 1.58 16.39 15.99
N ARG A 40 1.32 15.43 15.10
CA ARG A 40 0.33 14.37 15.32
C ARG A 40 0.71 13.44 16.48
N LEU A 41 1.96 13.02 16.57
CA LEU A 41 2.46 12.19 17.66
C LEU A 41 2.42 12.94 18.99
N ARG A 42 2.75 14.24 19.03
CA ARG A 42 2.57 15.08 20.22
C ARG A 42 1.10 15.17 20.65
N ALA A 43 0.18 15.38 19.72
CA ALA A 43 -1.25 15.44 20.03
C ALA A 43 -1.77 14.10 20.60
N GLN A 44 -1.29 12.97 20.08
CA GLN A 44 -1.63 11.65 20.63
C GLN A 44 -1.04 11.42 22.04
N LEU A 45 0.17 11.93 22.29
CA LEU A 45 0.82 11.79 23.59
C LEU A 45 0.15 12.67 24.66
N ASP A 46 -0.38 13.83 24.29
CA ASP A 46 -1.10 14.73 25.20
C ASP A 46 -2.46 14.14 25.62
N ILE A 47 -3.13 13.44 24.70
CA ILE A 47 -4.38 12.69 24.98
C ILE A 47 -4.12 11.52 25.94
N LEU A 48 -2.97 10.84 25.80
CA LEU A 48 -2.60 9.71 26.65
C LEU A 48 -2.09 10.13 28.04
N ASN A 49 -1.48 11.32 28.17
CA ASN A 49 -0.96 11.82 29.45
C ASN A 49 -2.02 12.51 30.33
N ASN A 50 -3.23 12.78 29.82
CA ASN A 50 -4.27 13.43 30.62
C ASN A 50 -5.70 12.93 30.31
N PRO A 51 -6.04 11.69 30.71
CA PRO A 51 -7.36 11.10 30.44
C PRO A 51 -8.52 11.65 31.28
N GLU A 52 -8.29 12.60 32.21
CA GLU A 52 -9.31 13.11 33.14
C GLU A 52 -9.84 14.51 32.85
N ASN A 53 -9.51 15.15 31.72
CA ASN A 53 -10.11 16.44 31.36
C ASN A 53 -11.26 16.29 30.34
N GLU A 54 -12.22 15.42 30.66
CA GLU A 54 -13.60 15.61 30.23
C GLU A 54 -14.15 16.86 30.95
N LYS A 55 -14.01 18.02 30.32
CA LYS A 55 -15.12 18.97 30.16
C LYS A 55 -14.71 20.23 29.41
N THR A 56 -15.51 20.49 28.37
CA THR A 56 -15.93 21.81 27.88
C THR A 56 -14.84 22.75 27.40
N LEU A 57 -14.62 22.74 26.10
CA LEU A 57 -14.54 24.00 25.35
C LEU A 57 -15.37 23.85 24.08
N ASP A 58 -16.61 24.34 24.19
CA ASP A 58 -17.42 24.84 23.10
C ASP A 58 -16.57 25.81 22.25
N VAL A 59 -15.91 25.30 21.23
CA VAL A 59 -15.48 26.12 20.11
C VAL A 59 -16.55 25.99 19.05
N GLN A 60 -17.44 26.99 19.07
CA GLN A 60 -18.39 27.29 18.01
C GLN A 60 -17.68 27.20 16.66
N ILE A 61 -18.03 26.18 15.86
CA ILE A 61 -17.88 26.20 14.41
C ILE A 61 -19.20 26.80 13.91
N PRO A 62 -19.25 28.07 13.49
CA PRO A 62 -20.47 28.63 12.94
C PRO A 62 -20.64 28.11 11.51
N GLY A 63 -21.68 27.30 11.31
CA GLY A 63 -22.29 27.08 10.00
C GLY A 63 -21.92 25.77 9.30
N TRP A 64 -22.54 24.67 9.72
CA TRP A 64 -23.63 24.12 8.92
C TRP A 64 -24.51 23.19 9.75
N SER A 65 -25.79 23.51 9.70
CA SER A 65 -26.92 22.94 10.40
C SER A 65 -27.20 21.50 9.98
N LYS A 66 -27.20 20.60 10.97
CA LYS A 66 -28.32 19.71 11.32
C LYS A 66 -29.15 19.18 10.13
N THR A 67 -28.79 18.00 9.62
CA THR A 67 -29.68 17.06 8.95
C THR A 67 -29.09 15.67 9.23
N GLU A 68 -29.61 15.04 10.28
CA GLU A 68 -30.32 13.74 10.22
C GLU A 68 -29.37 12.54 10.09
N GLU A 69 -29.63 11.56 10.97
CA GLU A 69 -29.21 10.17 10.90
C GLU A 69 -27.80 9.84 10.43
N SER A 70 -27.02 9.35 11.40
CA SER A 70 -26.01 8.31 11.22
C SER A 70 -26.24 7.47 9.96
N PRO A 71 -25.39 7.63 8.91
CA PRO A 71 -25.09 6.48 8.09
C PRO A 71 -24.08 5.67 8.90
N GLU A 72 -24.52 4.51 9.39
CA GLU A 72 -23.59 3.38 9.45
C GLU A 72 -22.77 3.42 8.16
N PRO A 73 -21.42 3.31 8.18
CA PRO A 73 -20.72 2.95 6.98
C PRO A 73 -21.11 1.49 6.68
N GLN A 74 -22.32 1.29 6.16
CA GLN A 74 -22.63 0.23 5.22
C GLN A 74 -21.80 0.54 3.99
N SER A 75 -20.50 0.29 4.13
CA SER A 75 -19.67 -0.21 3.05
C SER A 75 -20.42 -1.42 2.52
N LYS A 76 -21.37 -1.19 1.61
CA LYS A 76 -21.70 -2.16 0.59
C LYS A 76 -20.36 -2.51 -0.02
N VAL A 77 -19.82 -3.66 0.40
CA VAL A 77 -18.70 -4.29 -0.27
C VAL A 77 -19.19 -4.42 -1.69
N VAL A 78 -18.75 -3.50 -2.56
CA VAL A 78 -18.99 -3.61 -3.99
C VAL A 78 -18.23 -4.87 -4.36
N HIS A 79 -18.95 -6.00 -4.38
CA HIS A 79 -18.43 -7.28 -4.82
C HIS A 79 -18.05 -7.10 -6.27
N ASN A 80 -16.77 -6.80 -6.47
CA ASN A 80 -16.19 -6.71 -7.78
C ASN A 80 -15.91 -8.16 -8.18
N GLU A 81 -16.85 -8.74 -8.94
CA GLU A 81 -16.78 -10.13 -9.42
C GLU A 81 -15.40 -10.45 -9.99
N ARG A 82 -14.81 -9.50 -10.74
CA ARG A 82 -13.48 -9.64 -11.32
C ARG A 82 -12.35 -9.79 -10.28
N LEU A 83 -12.46 -9.12 -9.13
CA LEU A 83 -11.47 -9.26 -8.05
C LEU A 83 -11.62 -10.59 -7.32
N GLU A 84 -12.85 -11.07 -7.16
CA GLU A 84 -13.11 -12.39 -6.59
C GLU A 84 -12.63 -13.51 -7.52
N GLU A 85 -12.92 -13.43 -8.82
CA GLU A 85 -12.38 -14.34 -9.83
C GLU A 85 -10.84 -14.37 -9.81
N LEU A 86 -10.20 -13.20 -9.65
CA LEU A 86 -8.75 -13.13 -9.57
C LEU A 86 -8.22 -13.78 -8.28
N ARG A 87 -8.89 -13.55 -7.15
CA ARG A 87 -8.54 -14.18 -5.88
C ARG A 87 -8.63 -15.70 -5.97
N GLU A 88 -9.70 -16.21 -6.55
CA GLU A 88 -9.90 -17.65 -6.77
C GLU A 88 -8.85 -18.22 -7.72
N LYS A 89 -8.56 -17.53 -8.82
CA LYS A 89 -7.50 -17.91 -9.75
C LYS A 89 -6.14 -18.01 -9.06
N ILE A 90 -5.77 -17.03 -8.24
CA ILE A 90 -4.52 -17.07 -7.46
C ILE A 90 -4.52 -18.26 -6.49
N LEU A 91 -5.63 -18.52 -5.81
CA LEU A 91 -5.76 -19.64 -4.88
C LEU A 91 -5.59 -21.00 -5.59
N VAL A 92 -6.17 -21.16 -6.78
CA VAL A 92 -6.00 -22.34 -7.64
C VAL A 92 -4.55 -22.50 -8.07
N ILE A 93 -3.87 -21.42 -8.49
CA ILE A 93 -2.45 -21.46 -8.90
C ILE A 93 -1.56 -21.96 -7.75
N VAL A 94 -1.77 -21.43 -6.54
CA VAL A 94 -1.02 -21.83 -5.33
C VAL A 94 -1.38 -23.26 -4.89
N SER A 95 -2.56 -23.77 -5.25
CA SER A 95 -2.95 -25.16 -4.95
C SER A 95 -2.26 -26.19 -5.84
N GLN A 96 -1.97 -25.81 -7.09
CA GLN A 96 -1.38 -26.69 -8.10
C GLN A 96 0.15 -26.67 -8.06
N ASN A 97 0.73 -25.61 -7.51
CA ASN A 97 2.16 -25.37 -7.50
C ASN A 97 2.60 -24.94 -6.10
N ASP A 98 3.40 -25.78 -5.45
CA ASP A 98 4.02 -25.43 -4.18
C ASP A 98 5.23 -24.52 -4.41
N LEU A 99 5.57 -23.70 -3.39
CA LEU A 99 6.81 -22.91 -3.33
C LEU A 99 6.94 -21.79 -4.38
N LEU A 100 5.82 -21.31 -4.93
CA LEU A 100 5.87 -20.18 -5.84
C LEU A 100 6.11 -18.85 -5.12
N ASN A 101 6.86 -17.97 -5.77
CA ASN A 101 7.05 -16.59 -5.34
C ASN A 101 6.01 -15.62 -5.94
N ASP A 102 5.94 -14.41 -5.39
CA ASP A 102 5.03 -13.35 -5.85
C ASP A 102 5.09 -13.10 -7.36
N ALA A 103 6.28 -13.12 -7.95
CA ALA A 103 6.49 -12.79 -9.36
C ALA A 103 5.98 -13.91 -10.28
N GLN A 104 6.26 -15.17 -9.93
CA GLN A 104 5.77 -16.36 -10.63
C GLN A 104 4.25 -16.46 -10.56
N ILE A 105 3.67 -16.21 -9.37
CA ILE A 105 2.21 -16.20 -9.21
C ILE A 105 1.58 -15.11 -10.08
N ALA A 106 2.16 -13.91 -10.11
CA ALA A 106 1.68 -12.82 -10.94
C ALA A 106 1.73 -13.14 -12.44
N GLU A 107 2.82 -13.79 -12.89
CA GLU A 107 2.97 -14.24 -14.28
C GLU A 107 1.90 -15.28 -14.66
N LEU A 108 1.70 -16.31 -13.84
CA LEU A 108 0.68 -17.34 -14.06
C LEU A 108 -0.75 -16.78 -13.99
N ALA A 109 -0.99 -15.81 -13.10
CA ALA A 109 -2.28 -15.15 -12.99
C ALA A 109 -2.54 -14.13 -14.11
N GLY A 110 -1.50 -13.68 -14.82
CA GLY A 110 -1.59 -12.66 -15.87
C GLY A 110 -1.85 -11.25 -15.31
N VAL A 111 -1.29 -10.93 -14.15
CA VAL A 111 -1.47 -9.64 -13.46
C VAL A 111 -0.13 -9.04 -13.04
N SER A 112 -0.14 -7.79 -12.56
CA SER A 112 1.06 -7.18 -12.02
C SER A 112 1.43 -7.80 -10.67
N LYS A 113 2.73 -7.82 -10.35
CA LYS A 113 3.25 -8.32 -9.07
C LYS A 113 2.55 -7.68 -7.87
N GLN A 114 2.33 -6.35 -7.91
CA GLN A 114 1.68 -5.61 -6.83
C GLN A 114 0.26 -6.11 -6.54
N VAL A 115 -0.51 -6.41 -7.58
CA VAL A 115 -1.89 -6.92 -7.45
C VAL A 115 -1.89 -8.35 -6.89
N ALA A 116 -1.00 -9.20 -7.40
CA ALA A 116 -0.84 -10.56 -6.85
C ALA A 116 -0.43 -10.52 -5.37
N THR A 117 0.57 -9.72 -5.01
CA THR A 117 1.03 -9.54 -3.62
C THR A 117 -0.11 -9.05 -2.72
N LEU A 118 -0.92 -8.08 -3.16
CA LEU A 118 -2.09 -7.61 -2.41
C LEU A 118 -3.06 -8.76 -2.08
N HIS A 119 -3.49 -9.52 -3.10
CA HIS A 119 -4.40 -10.64 -2.90
C HIS A 119 -3.79 -11.77 -2.06
N LEU A 120 -2.49 -12.03 -2.20
CA LEU A 120 -1.79 -13.01 -1.35
C LEU A 120 -1.79 -12.58 0.12
N HIS A 121 -1.65 -11.28 0.41
CA HIS A 121 -1.78 -10.75 1.77
C HIS A 121 -3.21 -10.88 2.30
N GLU A 122 -4.23 -10.66 1.49
CA GLU A 122 -5.64 -10.88 1.85
C GLU A 122 -5.95 -12.36 2.10
N LEU A 123 -5.45 -13.25 1.25
CA LEU A 123 -5.56 -14.70 1.44
C LEU A 123 -4.81 -15.18 2.68
N ARG A 124 -3.72 -14.50 3.05
CA ARG A 124 -2.99 -14.79 4.29
C ARG A 124 -3.77 -14.35 5.52
N SER A 125 -4.42 -13.18 5.48
CA SER A 125 -5.22 -12.69 6.60
C SER A 125 -6.41 -13.61 6.90
N THR A 126 -6.96 -14.24 5.87
CA THR A 126 -8.02 -15.27 5.96
C THR A 126 -7.49 -16.68 6.23
N LYS A 127 -6.16 -16.86 6.38
CA LYS A 127 -5.49 -18.15 6.64
C LYS A 127 -5.70 -19.19 5.53
N PHE A 128 -5.97 -18.75 4.30
CA PHE A 128 -6.07 -19.65 3.14
C PHE A 128 -4.68 -20.02 2.62
N VAL A 129 -3.74 -19.09 2.72
CA VAL A 129 -2.34 -19.31 2.38
C VAL A 129 -1.43 -18.89 3.54
N ARG A 130 -0.21 -19.43 3.56
CA ARG A 130 0.90 -18.97 4.40
C ARG A 130 2.08 -18.56 3.52
N SER A 131 2.89 -17.63 4.03
CA SER A 131 4.18 -17.29 3.42
C SER A 131 5.32 -17.85 4.27
N SER A 132 6.40 -18.25 3.62
CA SER A 132 7.70 -18.50 4.24
C SER A 132 8.78 -17.76 3.47
N PHE A 133 9.98 -17.68 4.05
CA PHE A 133 11.13 -17.11 3.37
C PHE A 133 11.88 -18.22 2.65
N GLY A 134 12.03 -18.06 1.34
CA GLY A 134 12.87 -18.88 0.48
C GLY A 134 14.16 -18.15 0.13
N LEU A 135 15.19 -18.92 -0.20
CA LEU A 135 16.41 -18.40 -0.82
C LEU A 135 16.29 -18.61 -2.33
N ASP A 136 16.45 -17.55 -3.08
CA ASP A 136 16.56 -17.61 -4.55
C ASP A 136 18.04 -17.39 -4.93
N GLU A 137 18.53 -18.08 -5.95
CA GLU A 137 19.94 -18.05 -6.35
C GLU A 137 20.42 -16.63 -6.69
N ASN A 138 19.49 -15.75 -7.07
CA ASN A 138 19.76 -14.37 -7.48
C ASN A 138 19.28 -13.30 -6.49
N SER A 139 18.63 -13.65 -5.38
CA SER A 139 18.15 -12.63 -4.44
C SER A 139 18.13 -13.08 -2.97
N TYR A 140 18.48 -12.13 -2.12
CA TYR A 140 18.35 -12.25 -0.67
C TYR A 140 16.85 -12.23 -0.32
N GLU A 141 16.36 -13.36 0.17
CA GLU A 141 15.01 -13.60 0.72
C GLU A 141 13.82 -13.28 -0.20
N VAL A 142 13.18 -14.35 -0.68
CA VAL A 142 11.93 -14.27 -1.46
C VAL A 142 10.78 -14.90 -0.66
N SER A 143 9.63 -14.24 -0.62
CA SER A 143 8.41 -14.83 -0.06
C SER A 143 7.93 -15.97 -0.95
N VAL A 144 7.86 -17.18 -0.40
CA VAL A 144 7.25 -18.34 -1.04
C VAL A 144 5.92 -18.67 -0.35
N TRP A 145 4.93 -19.05 -1.15
CA TRP A 145 3.55 -19.24 -0.68
C TRP A 145 3.16 -20.72 -0.66
N PHE A 146 2.33 -21.08 0.32
CA PHE A 146 1.77 -22.41 0.47
C PHE A 146 0.29 -22.34 0.76
N LEU A 147 -0.45 -23.33 0.27
CA LEU A 147 -1.85 -23.49 0.58
C LEU A 147 -2.06 -24.12 1.96
N GLU A 148 -2.91 -23.53 2.78
CA GLU A 148 -3.32 -24.03 4.08
C GLU A 148 -4.62 -24.84 4.00
N GLN A 149 -4.94 -25.59 5.08
CA GLN A 149 -6.15 -26.44 5.11
C GLN A 149 -7.46 -25.67 4.85
N PRO A 150 -7.68 -24.45 5.39
CA PRO A 150 -8.87 -23.67 5.08
C PRO A 150 -9.00 -23.34 3.59
N GLY A 151 -7.88 -23.01 2.93
CA GLY A 151 -7.88 -22.72 1.49
C GLY A 151 -8.20 -23.96 0.65
N ARG A 152 -7.64 -25.13 1.01
CA ARG A 152 -8.00 -26.41 0.38
C ARG A 152 -9.48 -26.73 0.51
N LYS A 153 -10.03 -26.55 1.71
CA LYS A 153 -11.45 -26.76 1.98
C LYS A 153 -12.32 -25.83 1.12
N TYR A 154 -11.98 -24.55 1.06
CA TYR A 154 -12.69 -23.58 0.21
C TYR A 154 -12.70 -24.02 -1.26
N LEU A 155 -11.55 -24.40 -1.82
CA LEU A 155 -11.46 -24.85 -3.21
C LEU A 155 -12.33 -26.09 -3.48
N SER A 156 -12.35 -27.06 -2.55
CA SER A 156 -13.18 -28.27 -2.69
C SER A 156 -14.68 -27.97 -2.56
N GLU A 157 -15.08 -27.02 -1.72
CA GLU A 157 -16.50 -26.65 -1.54
C GLU A 157 -17.07 -25.87 -2.73
N ASN A 158 -16.21 -25.23 -3.52
CA ASN A 158 -16.58 -24.43 -4.68
C ASN A 158 -16.26 -25.11 -6.03
N GLU A 159 -15.90 -26.40 -6.02
CA GLU A 159 -15.59 -27.18 -7.24
C GLU A 159 -14.47 -26.56 -8.12
N LEU A 160 -13.51 -25.90 -7.47
CA LEU A 160 -12.36 -25.26 -8.13
C LEU A 160 -11.12 -26.18 -8.23
N LEU A 161 -11.21 -27.38 -7.65
CA LEU A 161 -10.18 -28.43 -7.62
C LEU A 161 -10.77 -29.80 -7.94
#